data_AF-A0A348UUU3-F1
#
_entry.id   AF-A0A348UUU3-F1
#
_cell.length_a   1.000
_cell.length_b   1.000
_cell.length_c   1.000
_cell.angle_alpha   90.00
_cell.angle_beta   90.00
_cell.angle_gamma   90.00
#
_symmetry.space_group_name_H-M   'P 1'
#
loop_
_entity.id
_entity.type
_entity.pdbx_description
1 polymer ?
#
loop_
_entity_poly.entity_id
_entity_poly.type
_entity_poly.pdbx_seq_one_letter_code
_entity_poly.pdbx_strand_id
1 'polypeptide(L)'
;RFPLAHIQAGRALPLKEGLNPAWAGPMKQFVKMIVAPSFGSLEQLDEDQWQQIKANFAAYEAWSAEKSGVEVEPLGLERIQTILQSSQRERLEELIQRDLELTEQVDTIVKVEKLVHFNRDLYRLLNNFVAFRDFYAQGRKAIFQSGTLFIDGRACELCVRVASIDTHSPLASLSRTYLAYCNCKRRNSSEAMIIAAAFTGGDSDNLMVGRNGVFYDAKGDDWDATIVKIIDHPISVSQAFWSPYKRIGRMIGEQLEKFAAAKDKAVDSGTSAGIADVGNKAAAGAKPAPPFDVGKFAGIFAAIGLALGAIGTAVAAIIGGFMGLSVWQMPLAFGGIILVISGPSMLIAFLKLRQRNLGPILDANGWAVNTKARINIPFGATLTKMAELPKGAERTLVDPFAEKKPHWKRWVFLLILLTVLGFAWNKGYIQQISQKITARIAGQTSNGQTQPAPEPSQEQKPEPAAK
;
A
#
# COMPACT_ATOMS: atom_id res chain seq x y z
N ARG A 1 -4.44 -36.56 -24.79
CA ARG A 1 -4.89 -37.89 -25.27
C ARG A 1 -3.69 -38.83 -25.26
N PHE A 2 -3.80 -40.03 -24.71
CA PHE A 2 -2.69 -40.99 -24.67
C PHE A 2 -2.47 -41.64 -26.05
N PRO A 3 -1.22 -42.01 -26.41
CA PRO A 3 -0.95 -42.70 -27.68
C PRO A 3 -1.65 -44.07 -27.75
N LEU A 4 -2.06 -44.47 -28.97
CA LEU A 4 -2.72 -45.75 -29.25
C LEU A 4 -1.82 -46.95 -28.93
N ALA A 5 -0.56 -46.86 -29.34
CA ALA A 5 0.50 -47.85 -29.12
C ALA A 5 1.85 -47.13 -28.95
N HIS A 6 2.91 -47.89 -28.63
CA HIS A 6 4.26 -47.34 -28.52
C HIS A 6 4.78 -46.86 -29.89
N ILE A 7 5.26 -45.61 -29.97
CA ILE A 7 5.66 -44.95 -31.22
C ILE A 7 7.10 -45.35 -31.56
N GLN A 8 7.30 -46.02 -32.70
CA GLN A 8 8.61 -46.41 -33.23
C GLN A 8 8.63 -46.27 -34.76
N ALA A 9 9.77 -45.89 -35.32
CA ALA A 9 9.93 -45.70 -36.76
C ALA A 9 9.74 -47.03 -37.51
N GLY A 10 8.95 -47.01 -38.60
CA GLY A 10 8.72 -48.17 -39.48
C GLY A 10 7.89 -49.31 -38.87
N ARG A 11 7.26 -49.10 -37.71
CA ARG A 11 6.48 -50.14 -37.03
C ARG A 11 4.99 -50.04 -37.38
N ALA A 12 4.42 -51.14 -37.85
CA ALA A 12 2.98 -51.28 -38.11
C ALA A 12 2.16 -51.13 -36.82
N LEU A 13 0.91 -50.66 -36.95
CA LEU A 13 0.00 -50.44 -35.83
C LEU A 13 -0.47 -51.79 -35.26
N PRO A 14 -0.17 -52.12 -33.99
CA PRO A 14 -0.67 -53.36 -33.41
C PRO A 14 -2.18 -53.32 -33.19
N LEU A 15 -2.88 -54.41 -33.51
CA LEU A 15 -4.33 -54.52 -33.42
C LEU A 15 -4.83 -55.31 -32.20
N LYS A 16 -3.94 -56.07 -31.54
CA LYS A 16 -4.27 -56.94 -30.40
C LYS A 16 -3.39 -56.66 -29.17
N GLU A 17 -2.08 -56.88 -29.30
CA GLU A 17 -1.11 -56.78 -28.19
C GLU A 17 -0.21 -55.54 -28.30
N GLY A 18 0.21 -54.96 -27.17
CA GLY A 18 1.03 -53.74 -27.17
C GLY A 18 0.23 -52.44 -27.39
N LEU A 19 -1.10 -52.53 -27.35
CA LEU A 19 -2.01 -51.40 -27.32
C LEU A 19 -2.13 -50.82 -25.91
N ASN A 20 -2.33 -49.51 -25.85
CA ASN A 20 -2.70 -48.86 -24.61
C ASN A 20 -4.10 -49.33 -24.15
N PRO A 21 -4.27 -49.80 -22.89
CA PRO A 21 -5.55 -50.30 -22.39
C PRO A 21 -6.74 -49.35 -22.57
N ALA A 22 -6.50 -48.03 -22.54
CA ALA A 22 -7.55 -47.02 -22.75
C ALA A 22 -8.22 -47.11 -24.13
N TRP A 23 -7.54 -47.70 -25.12
CA TRP A 23 -7.99 -47.81 -26.51
C TRP A 23 -8.37 -49.23 -26.93
N ALA A 24 -8.23 -50.22 -26.03
CA ALA A 24 -8.48 -51.62 -26.36
C ALA A 24 -9.93 -51.90 -26.81
N GLY A 25 -10.91 -51.24 -26.21
CA GLY A 25 -12.33 -51.35 -26.60
C GLY A 25 -12.61 -50.81 -28.02
N PRO A 26 -12.31 -49.53 -28.29
CA PRO A 26 -12.44 -48.94 -29.62
C PRO A 26 -11.64 -49.68 -30.69
N MET A 27 -10.42 -50.13 -30.38
CA MET A 27 -9.60 -50.87 -31.35
C MET A 27 -10.21 -52.23 -31.71
N LYS A 28 -10.78 -52.97 -30.73
CA LYS A 28 -11.51 -54.21 -31.02
C LYS A 28 -12.71 -53.97 -31.95
N GLN A 29 -13.43 -52.86 -31.76
CA GLN A 29 -14.54 -52.48 -32.63
C GLN A 29 -14.07 -52.12 -34.05
N PHE A 30 -13.00 -51.33 -34.16
CA PHE A 30 -12.36 -50.99 -35.44
C PHE A 30 -11.90 -52.24 -36.19
N VAL A 31 -11.23 -53.17 -35.50
CA VAL A 31 -10.79 -54.44 -36.09
C VAL A 31 -11.96 -55.26 -36.58
N LYS A 32 -13.02 -55.39 -35.76
CA LYS A 32 -14.20 -56.19 -36.12
C LYS A 32 -14.98 -55.60 -37.31
N MET A 33 -15.15 -54.28 -37.34
CA MET A 33 -16.05 -53.63 -38.31
C MET A 33 -15.36 -53.18 -39.60
N ILE A 34 -14.05 -52.92 -39.56
CA ILE A 34 -13.32 -52.35 -40.70
C ILE A 34 -12.17 -53.25 -41.13
N VAL A 35 -11.26 -53.62 -40.22
CA VAL A 35 -10.04 -54.37 -40.61
C VAL A 35 -10.37 -55.80 -41.06
N ALA A 36 -11.16 -56.53 -40.28
CA ALA A 36 -11.47 -57.93 -40.56
C ALA A 36 -12.27 -58.13 -41.88
N PRO A 37 -13.26 -57.29 -42.21
CA PRO A 37 -13.94 -57.36 -43.51
C PRO A 37 -13.06 -56.97 -44.71
N SER A 38 -12.13 -56.02 -44.55
CA SER A 38 -11.31 -55.54 -45.67
C SER A 38 -10.04 -56.36 -45.91
N PHE A 39 -9.42 -56.90 -44.86
CA PHE A 39 -8.13 -57.57 -44.95
C PHE A 39 -8.06 -58.93 -44.23
N GLY A 40 -9.16 -59.37 -43.60
CA GLY A 40 -9.17 -60.59 -42.80
C GLY A 40 -8.54 -60.43 -41.41
N SER A 41 -8.19 -61.54 -40.76
CA SER A 41 -7.63 -61.53 -39.41
C SER A 41 -6.16 -61.09 -39.41
N LEU A 42 -5.92 -59.80 -39.23
CA LEU A 42 -4.58 -59.23 -39.05
C LEU A 42 -4.21 -59.03 -37.58
N GLU A 43 -2.92 -59.13 -37.27
CA GLU A 43 -2.37 -58.80 -35.94
C GLU A 43 -1.79 -57.38 -35.87
N GLN A 44 -1.30 -56.88 -37.01
CA GLN A 44 -0.77 -55.53 -37.18
C GLN A 44 -1.29 -54.95 -38.50
N LEU A 45 -1.44 -53.64 -38.55
CA LEU A 45 -1.88 -52.90 -39.73
C LEU A 45 -0.73 -52.03 -40.24
N ASP A 46 -0.30 -52.26 -41.48
CA ASP A 46 0.76 -51.47 -42.09
C ASP A 46 0.23 -50.12 -42.63
N GLU A 47 1.14 -49.28 -43.11
CA GLU A 47 0.80 -47.93 -43.60
C GLU A 47 -0.04 -47.99 -44.88
N ASP A 48 0.26 -48.90 -45.81
CA ASP A 48 -0.46 -49.02 -47.07
C ASP A 48 -1.91 -49.48 -46.84
N GLN A 49 -2.13 -50.45 -45.95
CA GLN A 49 -3.44 -50.90 -45.52
C GLN A 49 -4.21 -49.77 -44.81
N TRP A 50 -3.54 -48.98 -43.97
CA TRP A 50 -4.16 -47.82 -43.34
C TRP A 50 -4.60 -46.76 -44.37
N GLN A 51 -3.77 -46.47 -45.37
CA GLN A 51 -4.13 -45.54 -46.45
C GLN A 51 -5.28 -46.09 -47.29
N GLN A 52 -5.33 -47.40 -47.55
CA GLN A 52 -6.46 -48.02 -48.26
C GLN A 52 -7.77 -47.89 -47.47
N ILE A 53 -7.75 -48.08 -46.15
CA ILE A 53 -8.93 -47.83 -45.29
C ILE A 53 -9.37 -46.39 -45.45
N LYS A 54 -8.45 -45.42 -45.32
CA LYS A 54 -8.78 -44.00 -45.47
C LYS A 54 -9.38 -43.70 -46.84
N ALA A 55 -8.80 -44.24 -47.91
CA ALA A 55 -9.31 -44.06 -49.26
C ALA A 55 -10.74 -44.58 -49.43
N ASN A 56 -11.06 -45.75 -48.82
CA ASN A 56 -12.41 -46.32 -48.87
C ASN A 56 -13.46 -45.44 -48.17
N PHE A 57 -13.07 -44.71 -47.12
CA PHE A 57 -13.96 -43.79 -46.41
C PHE A 57 -13.93 -42.35 -46.93
N ALA A 58 -13.04 -42.02 -47.87
CA ALA A 58 -12.89 -40.65 -48.37
C ALA A 58 -14.17 -40.10 -49.01
N ALA A 59 -14.91 -40.94 -49.75
CA ALA A 59 -16.20 -40.53 -50.34
C ALA A 59 -17.26 -40.22 -49.28
N TYR A 60 -17.29 -40.99 -48.19
CA TYR A 60 -18.22 -40.76 -47.07
C TYR A 60 -17.82 -39.53 -46.25
N GLU A 61 -16.53 -39.32 -46.01
CA GLU A 61 -16.01 -38.13 -45.33
C GLU A 61 -16.33 -36.86 -46.12
N ALA A 62 -16.12 -36.87 -47.44
CA ALA A 62 -16.48 -35.77 -48.33
C ALA A 62 -17.99 -35.47 -48.28
N TRP A 63 -18.84 -36.49 -48.40
CA TRP A 63 -20.30 -36.34 -48.28
C TRP A 63 -20.73 -35.82 -46.90
N SER A 64 -20.13 -36.32 -45.82
CA SER A 64 -20.44 -35.85 -44.47
C SER A 64 -19.98 -34.42 -44.22
N ALA A 65 -18.91 -33.97 -44.89
CA ALA A 65 -18.41 -32.60 -44.79
C ALA A 65 -19.25 -31.59 -45.60
N GLU A 66 -19.94 -32.04 -46.65
CA GLU A 66 -20.89 -31.23 -47.44
C GLU A 66 -22.22 -30.95 -46.70
N LYS A 67 -22.39 -31.49 -45.50
CA LYS A 67 -23.60 -31.30 -44.70
C LYS A 67 -23.80 -29.82 -44.33
N SER A 68 -24.76 -29.19 -44.99
CA SER A 68 -25.21 -27.82 -44.70
C SER A 68 -26.50 -27.83 -43.86
N GLY A 69 -26.67 -26.84 -42.99
CA GLY A 69 -27.88 -26.71 -42.17
C GLY A 69 -27.91 -27.55 -40.88
N VAL A 70 -26.74 -27.92 -40.33
CA VAL A 70 -26.63 -28.64 -39.03
C VAL A 70 -27.39 -27.92 -37.90
N GLU A 71 -27.44 -26.58 -37.94
CA GLU A 71 -28.15 -25.77 -36.95
C GLU A 71 -29.67 -25.99 -36.95
N VAL A 72 -30.25 -26.38 -38.09
CA VAL A 72 -31.71 -26.60 -38.22
C VAL A 72 -32.10 -28.08 -38.22
N GLU A 73 -31.13 -28.99 -38.28
CA GLU A 73 -31.35 -30.44 -38.25
C GLU A 73 -32.17 -30.94 -37.04
N PRO A 74 -32.01 -30.39 -35.81
CA PRO A 74 -32.82 -30.79 -34.66
C PRO A 74 -34.32 -30.52 -34.80
N LEU A 75 -34.74 -29.66 -35.75
CA LEU A 75 -36.16 -29.38 -36.00
C LEU A 75 -36.89 -30.57 -36.63
N GLY A 76 -36.15 -31.50 -37.26
CA GLY A 76 -36.72 -32.66 -37.94
C GLY A 76 -37.26 -32.36 -39.34
N LEU A 77 -37.22 -33.38 -40.21
CA LEU A 77 -37.52 -33.24 -41.64
C LEU A 77 -38.95 -32.76 -41.91
N GLU A 78 -39.93 -33.28 -41.18
CA GLU A 78 -41.35 -32.91 -41.32
C GLU A 78 -41.60 -31.43 -41.00
N ARG A 79 -40.96 -30.92 -39.94
CA ARG A 79 -41.09 -29.50 -39.56
C ARG A 79 -40.42 -28.58 -40.56
N ILE A 80 -39.24 -28.96 -41.07
CA ILE A 80 -38.53 -28.20 -42.10
C ILE A 80 -39.38 -28.11 -43.37
N GLN A 81 -39.95 -29.22 -43.85
CA GLN A 81 -40.83 -29.21 -45.01
C GLN A 81 -42.07 -28.34 -44.79
N THR A 82 -42.67 -28.39 -43.59
CA THR A 82 -43.82 -27.54 -43.24
C THR A 82 -43.45 -26.05 -43.31
N ILE A 83 -42.28 -25.66 -42.80
CA ILE A 83 -41.81 -24.27 -42.85
C ILE A 83 -41.55 -23.84 -44.30
N LEU A 84 -40.90 -24.69 -45.10
CA LEU A 84 -40.58 -24.41 -46.51
C LEU A 84 -41.82 -24.31 -47.41
N GLN A 85 -42.87 -25.08 -47.12
CA GLN A 85 -44.15 -25.02 -47.84
C GLN A 85 -45.04 -23.85 -47.39
N SER A 86 -44.70 -23.18 -46.29
CA SER A 86 -45.47 -22.06 -45.78
C SER A 86 -45.04 -20.73 -46.41
N SER A 87 -45.97 -19.77 -46.53
CA SER A 87 -45.68 -18.39 -46.95
C SER A 87 -45.05 -17.54 -45.83
N GLN A 88 -44.54 -18.17 -44.75
CA GLN A 88 -43.94 -17.45 -43.62
C GLN A 88 -42.69 -16.67 -44.03
N ARG A 89 -41.92 -17.20 -44.99
CA ARG A 89 -40.75 -16.50 -45.54
C ARG A 89 -41.16 -15.21 -46.24
N GLU A 90 -42.11 -15.29 -47.17
CA GLU A 90 -42.62 -14.12 -47.90
C GLU A 90 -43.18 -13.07 -46.94
N ARG A 91 -43.95 -13.51 -45.94
CA ARG A 91 -44.50 -12.62 -44.92
C ARG A 91 -43.42 -11.96 -44.04
N LEU A 92 -42.33 -12.66 -43.76
CA LEU A 92 -41.18 -12.10 -43.04
C LEU A 92 -40.43 -11.08 -43.91
N GLU A 93 -40.20 -11.41 -45.18
CA GLU A 93 -39.57 -10.51 -46.16
C GLU A 93 -40.41 -9.23 -46.34
N GLU A 94 -41.75 -9.33 -46.38
CA GLU A 94 -42.66 -8.18 -46.39
C GLU A 94 -42.59 -7.33 -45.10
N LEU A 95 -42.38 -7.95 -43.94
CA LEU A 95 -42.19 -7.20 -42.68
C LEU A 95 -40.85 -6.47 -42.68
N ILE A 96 -39.78 -7.14 -43.11
CA ILE A 96 -38.45 -6.53 -43.23
C ILE A 96 -38.49 -5.37 -44.22
N GLN A 97 -39.19 -5.51 -45.35
CA GLN A 97 -39.32 -4.46 -46.34
C GLN A 97 -40.05 -3.22 -45.77
N ARG A 98 -41.12 -3.43 -45.00
CA ARG A 98 -41.83 -2.34 -44.30
C ARG A 98 -40.96 -1.63 -43.27
N ASP A 99 -40.12 -2.35 -42.53
CA ASP A 99 -39.16 -1.74 -41.61
C ASP A 99 -38.08 -0.95 -42.36
N LEU A 100 -37.59 -1.47 -43.49
CA LEU A 100 -36.61 -0.80 -44.33
C LEU A 100 -37.15 0.50 -44.94
N GLU A 101 -38.43 0.57 -45.28
CA GLU A 101 -39.09 1.80 -45.75
C GLU A 101 -39.04 2.93 -44.72
N LEU A 102 -38.99 2.60 -43.43
CA LEU A 102 -38.93 3.56 -42.33
C LEU A 102 -37.50 3.97 -41.94
N THR A 103 -36.47 3.40 -42.59
CA THR A 103 -35.05 3.63 -42.24
C THR A 103 -34.70 5.12 -42.18
N GLU A 104 -35.13 5.92 -43.16
CA GLU A 104 -34.82 7.36 -43.21
C GLU A 104 -35.44 8.13 -42.03
N GLN A 105 -36.64 7.74 -41.61
CA GLN A 105 -37.31 8.35 -40.46
C GLN A 105 -36.59 8.00 -39.16
N VAL A 106 -36.22 6.73 -38.99
CA VAL A 106 -35.45 6.26 -37.82
C VAL A 106 -34.08 6.95 -37.76
N ASP A 107 -33.37 7.04 -38.88
CA ASP A 107 -32.08 7.75 -38.95
C ASP A 107 -32.21 9.23 -38.56
N THR A 108 -33.32 9.85 -38.94
CA THR A 108 -33.61 11.24 -38.56
C THR A 108 -33.90 11.36 -37.07
N ILE A 109 -34.67 10.44 -36.48
CA ILE A 109 -34.92 10.38 -35.03
C ILE A 109 -33.60 10.20 -34.27
N VAL A 110 -32.73 9.28 -34.71
CA VAL A 110 -31.40 9.05 -34.10
C VAL A 110 -30.53 10.31 -34.17
N LYS A 111 -30.58 11.07 -35.27
CA LYS A 111 -29.88 12.37 -35.39
C LYS A 111 -30.41 13.40 -34.40
N VAL A 112 -31.73 13.48 -34.20
CA VAL A 112 -32.35 14.38 -33.22
C VAL A 112 -31.98 13.97 -31.80
N GLU A 113 -32.05 12.67 -31.47
CA GLU A 113 -31.61 12.14 -30.18
C GLU A 113 -30.15 12.52 -29.90
N LYS A 114 -29.26 12.33 -30.88
CA LYS A 114 -27.86 12.74 -30.80
C LYS A 114 -27.70 14.25 -30.56
N LEU A 115 -28.49 15.08 -31.24
CA LEU A 115 -28.48 16.53 -31.05
C LEU A 115 -28.93 16.92 -29.63
N VAL A 116 -29.97 16.27 -29.10
CA VAL A 116 -30.46 16.48 -27.74
C VAL A 116 -29.39 16.08 -26.72
N HIS A 117 -28.73 14.94 -26.91
CA HIS A 117 -27.60 14.52 -26.07
C HIS A 117 -26.44 15.52 -26.12
N PHE A 118 -26.10 16.04 -27.31
CA PHE A 118 -25.07 17.08 -27.42
C PHE A 118 -25.48 18.36 -26.70
N ASN A 119 -26.72 18.82 -26.85
CA ASN A 119 -27.17 20.02 -26.17
C ASN A 119 -27.16 19.86 -24.63
N ARG A 120 -27.63 18.71 -24.13
CA ARG A 120 -27.72 18.44 -22.69
C ARG A 120 -26.37 18.15 -22.04
N ASP A 121 -25.56 17.29 -22.65
CA ASP A 121 -24.44 16.63 -21.98
C ASP A 121 -23.06 17.10 -22.46
N LEU A 122 -22.92 17.62 -23.69
CA LEU A 122 -21.60 17.94 -24.27
C LEU A 122 -20.85 18.98 -23.45
N TYR A 123 -21.52 20.04 -22.99
CA TYR A 123 -20.89 21.06 -22.16
C TYR A 123 -20.33 20.47 -20.85
N ARG A 124 -21.09 19.59 -20.19
CA ARG A 124 -20.66 18.92 -18.96
C ARG A 124 -19.49 17.97 -19.25
N LEU A 125 -19.57 17.20 -20.33
CA LEU A 125 -18.51 16.28 -20.76
C LEU A 125 -17.20 17.03 -21.03
N LEU A 126 -17.23 18.12 -21.79
CA LEU A 126 -16.05 18.93 -22.10
C LEU A 126 -15.41 19.51 -20.83
N ASN A 127 -16.21 20.00 -19.88
CA ASN A 127 -15.69 20.52 -18.61
C ASN A 127 -15.10 19.42 -17.71
N ASN A 128 -15.56 18.17 -17.79
CA ASN A 128 -15.09 17.10 -16.92
C ASN A 128 -13.96 16.26 -17.54
N PHE A 129 -13.94 16.11 -18.87
CA PHE A 129 -13.05 15.19 -19.57
C PHE A 129 -11.93 15.92 -20.32
N VAL A 130 -12.21 17.08 -20.93
CA VAL A 130 -11.22 17.82 -21.72
C VAL A 130 -10.51 18.85 -20.86
N ALA A 131 -11.27 19.76 -20.25
CA ALA A 131 -10.72 20.87 -19.47
C ALA A 131 -10.49 20.53 -17.99
N PHE A 132 -11.13 19.50 -17.46
CA PHE A 132 -11.15 19.17 -16.01
C PHE A 132 -11.55 20.36 -15.11
N ARG A 133 -12.32 21.31 -15.65
CA ARG A 133 -12.72 22.54 -14.95
C ARG A 133 -13.47 22.23 -13.66
N ASP A 134 -14.39 21.26 -13.69
CA ASP A 134 -15.16 20.87 -12.50
C ASP A 134 -14.29 20.17 -11.45
N PHE A 135 -13.12 19.63 -11.82
CA PHE A 135 -12.19 19.07 -10.84
C PHE A 135 -11.37 20.17 -10.14
N TYR A 136 -10.90 21.16 -10.89
CA TYR A 136 -10.07 22.24 -10.34
C TYR A 136 -10.88 23.39 -9.71
N ALA A 137 -12.16 23.53 -10.06
CA ALA A 137 -13.04 24.54 -9.49
C ALA A 137 -13.72 24.03 -8.22
N GLN A 138 -13.69 24.80 -7.13
CA GLN A 138 -14.26 24.43 -5.83
C GLN A 138 -15.81 24.38 -5.79
N GLY A 139 -16.50 24.69 -6.89
CA GLY A 139 -17.95 24.86 -6.91
C GLY A 139 -18.75 23.58 -7.22
N ARG A 140 -18.17 22.61 -7.94
CA ARG A 140 -18.86 21.37 -8.33
C ARG A 140 -17.91 20.18 -8.19
N LYS A 141 -18.47 18.99 -7.98
CA LYS A 141 -17.70 17.74 -8.00
C LYS A 141 -17.56 17.26 -9.45
N ALA A 142 -16.38 16.77 -9.80
CA ALA A 142 -16.13 16.18 -11.10
C ALA A 142 -16.86 14.83 -11.23
N ILE A 143 -17.19 14.44 -12.47
CA ILE A 143 -18.00 13.23 -12.74
C ILE A 143 -17.34 11.93 -12.28
N PHE A 144 -16.00 11.88 -12.21
CA PHE A 144 -15.25 10.72 -11.71
C PHE A 144 -15.12 10.70 -10.17
N GLN A 145 -15.46 11.79 -9.49
CA GLN A 145 -15.48 11.83 -8.03
C GLN A 145 -16.77 11.16 -7.55
N SER A 146 -16.65 9.94 -7.09
CA SER A 146 -17.79 9.11 -6.71
C SER A 146 -18.37 9.46 -5.34
N GLY A 147 -17.70 10.28 -4.53
CA GLY A 147 -18.19 10.55 -3.18
C GLY A 147 -17.12 11.07 -2.24
N THR A 148 -17.35 10.88 -0.94
CA THR A 148 -16.42 11.30 0.12
C THR A 148 -16.23 10.15 1.11
N LEU A 149 -14.97 9.74 1.31
CA LEU A 149 -14.60 8.73 2.30
C LEU A 149 -14.18 9.41 3.60
N PHE A 150 -14.79 9.00 4.71
CA PHE A 150 -14.42 9.40 6.05
C PHE A 150 -13.67 8.26 6.75
N ILE A 151 -12.40 8.51 7.09
CA ILE A 151 -11.56 7.52 7.77
C ILE A 151 -10.47 8.23 8.58
N ASP A 152 -10.20 7.75 9.80
CA ASP A 152 -9.13 8.28 10.67
C ASP A 152 -9.16 9.81 10.87
N GLY A 153 -10.36 10.37 11.07
CA GLY A 153 -10.52 11.82 11.24
C GLY A 153 -10.21 12.64 9.98
N ARG A 154 -10.35 12.04 8.79
CA ARG A 154 -10.13 12.71 7.50
C ARG A 154 -11.32 12.51 6.59
N ALA A 155 -11.56 13.50 5.74
CA ALA A 155 -12.53 13.45 4.65
C ALA A 155 -11.77 13.49 3.32
N CYS A 156 -11.74 12.37 2.62
CA CYS A 156 -11.13 12.23 1.29
C CYS A 156 -12.20 12.47 0.22
N GLU A 157 -12.07 13.56 -0.53
CA GLU A 157 -13.02 13.96 -1.57
C GLU A 157 -12.66 13.40 -2.96
N LEU A 158 -11.39 12.99 -3.16
CA LEU A 158 -10.98 12.31 -4.38
C LEU A 158 -11.13 10.79 -4.20
N CYS A 159 -12.34 10.31 -4.44
CA CYS A 159 -12.67 8.89 -4.53
C CYS A 159 -13.12 8.54 -5.94
N VAL A 160 -12.59 7.46 -6.51
CA VAL A 160 -12.98 6.97 -7.85
C VAL A 160 -13.49 5.53 -7.70
N ARG A 161 -14.56 5.18 -8.41
CA ARG A 161 -15.06 3.79 -8.46
C ARG A 161 -14.14 2.96 -9.34
N VAL A 162 -13.79 1.76 -8.87
CA VAL A 162 -12.87 0.85 -9.52
C VAL A 162 -13.56 -0.49 -9.75
N ALA A 163 -13.40 -1.07 -10.94
CA ALA A 163 -13.97 -2.38 -11.24
C ALA A 163 -13.13 -3.53 -10.65
N SER A 164 -11.80 -3.44 -10.71
CA SER A 164 -10.87 -4.42 -10.14
C SER A 164 -9.63 -3.73 -9.58
N ILE A 165 -9.23 -4.13 -8.36
CA ILE A 165 -8.06 -3.58 -7.68
C ILE A 165 -6.76 -3.99 -8.39
N ASP A 166 -6.71 -5.21 -8.93
CA ASP A 166 -5.48 -5.79 -9.47
C ASP A 166 -5.11 -5.22 -10.84
N THR A 167 -6.10 -4.90 -11.67
CA THR A 167 -5.86 -4.20 -12.94
C THR A 167 -5.55 -2.72 -12.73
N HIS A 168 -6.17 -2.10 -11.73
CA HIS A 168 -6.04 -0.67 -11.47
C HIS A 168 -4.74 -0.31 -10.74
N SER A 169 -4.31 -1.12 -9.77
CA SER A 169 -3.20 -0.82 -8.86
C SER A 169 -1.85 -0.57 -9.54
N PRO A 170 -1.41 -1.34 -10.55
CA PRO A 170 -0.12 -1.13 -11.20
C PRO A 170 -0.03 0.22 -11.91
N LEU A 171 -1.09 0.57 -12.67
CA LEU A 171 -1.11 1.80 -13.46
C LEU A 171 -1.32 3.03 -12.56
N ALA A 172 -2.16 2.91 -11.54
CA ALA A 172 -2.40 3.98 -10.57
C ALA A 172 -1.16 4.31 -9.71
N SER A 173 -0.20 3.41 -9.52
CA SER A 173 1.06 3.73 -8.82
C SER A 173 1.89 4.80 -9.55
N LEU A 174 1.73 4.93 -10.86
CA LEU A 174 2.39 5.98 -11.64
C LEU A 174 1.87 7.40 -11.32
N SER A 175 0.71 7.51 -10.66
CA SER A 175 0.11 8.77 -10.22
C SER A 175 0.88 9.47 -9.09
N ARG A 176 1.74 8.73 -8.36
CA ARG A 176 2.50 9.21 -7.19
C ARG A 176 1.63 9.77 -6.06
N THR A 177 0.38 9.35 -6.02
CA THR A 177 -0.59 9.73 -4.98
C THR A 177 -0.79 8.55 -4.04
N TYR A 178 -0.89 8.81 -2.74
CA TYR A 178 -1.19 7.75 -1.77
C TYR A 178 -2.63 7.30 -1.98
N LEU A 179 -2.85 6.02 -2.28
CA LEU A 179 -4.16 5.49 -2.61
C LEU A 179 -4.51 4.34 -1.66
N ALA A 180 -5.67 4.39 -1.03
CA ALA A 180 -6.25 3.24 -0.35
C ALA A 180 -7.43 2.71 -1.14
N TYR A 181 -7.38 1.43 -1.49
CA TYR A 181 -8.50 0.71 -2.07
C TYR A 181 -9.39 0.21 -0.95
N CYS A 182 -10.65 0.60 -1.00
CA CYS A 182 -11.66 0.19 -0.03
C CYS A 182 -12.72 -0.65 -0.71
N ASN A 183 -13.10 -1.75 -0.06
CA ASN A 183 -14.32 -2.47 -0.39
C ASN A 183 -15.46 -1.85 0.41
N CYS A 184 -16.45 -1.32 -0.29
CA CYS A 184 -17.61 -0.68 0.28
C CYS A 184 -18.80 -1.62 0.17
N LYS A 185 -19.42 -1.95 1.30
CA LYS A 185 -20.64 -2.76 1.35
C LYS A 185 -21.78 -1.92 1.90
N ARG A 186 -22.98 -2.10 1.35
CA ARG A 186 -24.16 -1.43 1.88
C ARG A 186 -24.70 -2.21 3.06
N ARG A 187 -25.05 -1.54 4.15
CA ARG A 187 -25.56 -2.20 5.37
C ARG A 187 -26.90 -2.92 5.14
N ASN A 188 -27.71 -2.42 4.20
CA ASN A 188 -29.07 -2.89 3.93
C ASN A 188 -29.26 -3.51 2.53
N SER A 189 -28.20 -3.70 1.75
CA SER A 189 -28.26 -4.32 0.41
C SER A 189 -27.05 -5.23 0.18
N SER A 190 -27.18 -6.23 -0.68
CA SER A 190 -26.07 -7.08 -1.12
C SER A 190 -25.15 -6.39 -2.14
N GLU A 191 -25.39 -5.13 -2.43
CA GLU A 191 -24.53 -4.32 -3.28
C GLU A 191 -23.15 -4.11 -2.65
N ALA A 192 -22.12 -4.37 -3.44
CA ALA A 192 -20.74 -4.08 -3.11
C ALA A 192 -20.14 -3.22 -4.21
N MET A 193 -19.31 -2.26 -3.81
CA MET A 193 -18.56 -1.42 -4.72
C MET A 193 -17.12 -1.29 -4.23
N ILE A 194 -16.19 -1.16 -5.17
CA ILE A 194 -14.78 -0.94 -4.84
C ILE A 194 -14.45 0.51 -5.20
N ILE A 195 -13.76 1.19 -4.29
CA ILE A 195 -13.28 2.56 -4.51
C ILE A 195 -11.77 2.65 -4.31
N ALA A 196 -11.15 3.55 -5.06
CA ALA A 196 -9.82 4.06 -4.76
C ALA A 196 -9.95 5.46 -4.17
N ALA A 197 -9.55 5.63 -2.92
CA ALA A 197 -9.52 6.91 -2.23
C ALA A 197 -8.10 7.47 -2.21
N ALA A 198 -7.94 8.71 -2.65
CA ALA A 198 -6.66 9.41 -2.65
C ALA A 198 -6.47 10.22 -1.36
N PHE A 199 -5.33 10.01 -0.71
CA PHE A 199 -4.89 10.76 0.47
C PHE A 199 -3.84 11.76 0.05
N THR A 200 -4.23 13.03 0.10
CA THR A 200 -3.40 14.16 -0.36
C THR A 200 -2.96 15.08 0.77
N GLY A 201 -3.50 14.89 1.98
CA GLY A 201 -3.16 15.60 3.22
C GLY A 201 -3.16 14.68 4.45
N GLY A 202 -2.39 15.05 5.47
CA GLY A 202 -2.21 14.28 6.71
C GLY A 202 -0.94 13.43 6.76
N ASP A 203 -0.98 12.34 7.55
CA ASP A 203 0.09 11.35 7.74
C ASP A 203 -0.33 9.93 7.32
N SER A 204 0.53 8.92 7.39
CA SER A 204 0.19 7.55 6.99
C SER A 204 0.08 6.57 8.17
N ASP A 205 0.16 7.05 9.41
CA ASP A 205 0.48 6.18 10.56
C ASP A 205 -0.65 5.19 10.88
N ASN A 206 -1.87 5.62 10.62
CA ASN A 206 -3.09 4.96 11.02
C ASN A 206 -3.83 4.31 9.84
N LEU A 207 -3.27 4.39 8.63
CA LEU A 207 -3.84 3.82 7.42
C LEU A 207 -3.27 2.41 7.23
N MET A 208 -4.04 1.42 7.67
CA MET A 208 -3.66 0.01 7.62
C MET A 208 -4.73 -0.79 6.87
N VAL A 209 -4.31 -1.87 6.21
CA VAL A 209 -5.24 -2.83 5.62
C VAL A 209 -6.12 -3.41 6.73
N GLY A 210 -7.43 -3.49 6.49
CA GLY A 210 -8.45 -3.92 7.45
C GLY A 210 -9.09 -2.79 8.26
N ARG A 211 -8.61 -1.54 8.14
CA ARG A 211 -9.26 -0.41 8.82
C ARG A 211 -10.59 -0.06 8.16
N ASN A 212 -11.59 0.19 9.01
CA ASN A 212 -12.93 0.58 8.58
C ASN A 212 -13.07 2.12 8.52
N GLY A 213 -13.93 2.56 7.62
CA GLY A 213 -14.36 3.94 7.42
C GLY A 213 -15.78 3.96 6.85
N VAL A 214 -16.30 5.16 6.63
CA VAL A 214 -17.65 5.36 6.08
C VAL A 214 -17.53 6.14 4.78
N PHE A 215 -18.09 5.60 3.70
CA PHE A 215 -18.11 6.26 2.40
C PHE A 215 -19.51 6.76 2.08
N TYR A 216 -19.61 8.03 1.69
CA TYR A 216 -20.85 8.62 1.19
C TYR A 216 -20.76 8.80 -0.32
N ASP A 217 -21.67 8.18 -1.05
CA ASP A 217 -21.76 8.30 -2.51
C ASP A 217 -22.21 9.71 -2.94
N ALA A 218 -22.08 10.04 -4.22
CA ALA A 218 -22.57 11.30 -4.79
C ALA A 218 -24.09 11.51 -4.59
N LYS A 219 -24.85 10.42 -4.38
CA LYS A 219 -26.29 10.43 -4.06
C LYS A 219 -26.59 10.64 -2.57
N GLY A 220 -25.59 10.61 -1.70
CA GLY A 220 -25.75 10.71 -0.25
C GLY A 220 -25.96 9.39 0.49
N ASP A 221 -25.96 8.25 -0.23
CA ASP A 221 -26.05 6.92 0.38
C ASP A 221 -24.77 6.58 1.16
N ASP A 222 -24.92 5.95 2.32
CA ASP A 222 -23.84 5.50 3.20
C ASP A 222 -23.39 4.06 2.89
N TRP A 223 -22.08 3.85 2.95
CA TRP A 223 -21.43 2.56 2.70
C TRP A 223 -20.36 2.30 3.74
N ASP A 224 -20.32 1.07 4.24
CA ASP A 224 -19.27 0.60 5.14
C ASP A 224 -18.03 0.28 4.30
N ALA A 225 -16.96 1.06 4.47
CA ALA A 225 -15.74 0.96 3.69
C ALA A 225 -14.63 0.28 4.51
N THR A 226 -14.02 -0.79 3.98
CA THR A 226 -12.86 -1.43 4.60
C THR A 226 -11.66 -1.37 3.66
N ILE A 227 -10.50 -0.92 4.16
CA ILE A 227 -9.27 -0.87 3.36
C ILE A 227 -8.80 -2.30 3.05
N VAL A 228 -8.63 -2.62 1.77
CA VAL A 228 -8.12 -3.92 1.30
C VAL A 228 -6.66 -3.83 0.85
N LYS A 229 -6.29 -2.74 0.19
CA LYS A 229 -4.94 -2.56 -0.37
C LYS A 229 -4.53 -1.09 -0.30
N ILE A 230 -3.25 -0.85 -0.10
CA ILE A 230 -2.68 0.50 -0.03
C ILE A 230 -1.52 0.60 -1.03
N ILE A 231 -1.45 1.73 -1.73
CA ILE A 231 -0.28 2.14 -2.51
C ILE A 231 0.42 3.27 -1.75
N ASP A 232 1.63 2.99 -1.28
CA ASP A 232 2.41 3.92 -0.47
C ASP A 232 3.15 4.96 -1.32
N HIS A 233 2.73 6.21 -1.18
CA HIS A 233 3.42 7.40 -1.68
C HIS A 233 3.43 8.51 -0.62
N PRO A 234 4.38 9.46 -0.63
CA PRO A 234 4.40 10.51 0.38
C PRO A 234 3.12 11.35 0.34
N ILE A 235 2.51 11.58 1.52
CA ILE A 235 1.27 12.35 1.66
C ILE A 235 1.59 13.84 1.83
N SER A 236 2.56 14.16 2.67
CA SER A 236 2.98 15.54 2.97
C SER A 236 4.50 15.64 3.19
N VAL A 237 5.07 16.84 3.01
CA VAL A 237 6.51 17.09 3.25
C VAL A 237 6.86 16.94 4.73
N SER A 238 5.95 17.36 5.62
CA SER A 238 6.11 17.23 7.07
C SER A 238 6.10 15.76 7.53
N GLN A 239 5.25 14.92 6.94
CA GLN A 239 5.29 13.47 7.18
C GLN A 239 6.62 12.87 6.71
N ALA A 240 7.14 13.30 5.56
CA ALA A 240 8.40 12.81 5.02
C ALA A 240 9.62 13.13 5.90
N PHE A 241 9.59 14.24 6.65
CA PHE A 241 10.62 14.60 7.63
C PHE A 241 10.80 13.51 8.71
N TRP A 242 9.69 12.96 9.21
CA TRP A 242 9.70 11.95 10.27
C TRP A 242 9.89 10.51 9.76
N SER A 243 9.75 10.29 8.45
CA SER A 243 9.78 8.94 7.85
C SER A 243 11.09 8.15 8.11
N PRO A 244 12.30 8.74 8.07
CA PRO A 244 13.54 8.01 8.33
C PRO A 244 13.63 7.53 9.78
N TYR A 245 13.25 8.39 10.72
CA TYR A 245 13.26 8.08 12.16
C TYR A 245 12.27 6.95 12.50
N LYS A 246 11.07 6.99 11.91
CA LYS A 246 10.07 5.92 12.06
C LYS A 246 10.58 4.59 11.50
N ARG A 247 11.26 4.63 10.34
CA ARG A 247 11.85 3.43 9.74
C ARG A 247 12.92 2.81 10.62
N ILE A 248 13.80 3.63 11.21
CA ILE A 248 14.82 3.18 12.16
C ILE A 248 14.16 2.59 13.41
N GLY A 249 13.17 3.26 13.99
CA GLY A 249 12.43 2.75 15.14
C GLY A 249 11.77 1.39 14.87
N ARG A 250 11.16 1.22 13.69
CA ARG A 250 10.59 -0.05 13.25
C ARG A 250 11.66 -1.14 13.09
N MET A 251 12.80 -0.83 12.48
CA MET A 251 13.91 -1.78 12.37
C MET A 251 14.44 -2.22 13.74
N ILE A 252 14.56 -1.29 14.69
CA ILE A 252 14.96 -1.60 16.07
C ILE A 252 13.91 -2.50 16.73
N GLY A 253 12.63 -2.18 16.58
CA GLY A 253 11.52 -3.03 17.06
C GLY A 253 11.59 -4.43 16.47
N GLU A 254 11.73 -4.57 15.15
CA GLU A 254 11.87 -5.85 14.46
C GLU A 254 13.12 -6.63 14.91
N GLN A 255 14.23 -5.95 15.21
CA GLN A 255 15.44 -6.58 15.75
C GLN A 255 15.25 -7.04 17.20
N LEU A 256 14.57 -6.25 18.03
CA LEU A 256 14.22 -6.63 19.40
C LEU A 256 13.24 -7.79 19.42
N GLU A 257 12.24 -7.81 18.55
CA GLU A 257 11.32 -8.94 18.38
C GLU A 257 12.06 -10.18 17.89
N LYS A 258 12.95 -10.06 16.89
CA LYS A 258 13.79 -11.18 16.44
C LYS A 258 14.72 -11.68 17.54
N PHE A 259 15.27 -10.78 18.37
CA PHE A 259 16.10 -11.14 19.51
C PHE A 259 15.29 -11.79 20.63
N ALA A 260 14.10 -11.27 20.93
CA ALA A 260 13.16 -11.87 21.88
C ALA A 260 12.73 -13.26 21.41
N ALA A 261 12.31 -13.41 20.15
CA ALA A 261 11.97 -14.69 19.55
C ALA A 261 13.16 -15.67 19.49
N ALA A 262 14.38 -15.18 19.24
CA ALA A 262 15.58 -16.01 19.29
C ALA A 262 15.94 -16.44 20.73
N LYS A 263 15.72 -15.57 21.72
CA LYS A 263 15.91 -15.88 23.13
C LYS A 263 14.85 -16.86 23.63
N ASP A 264 13.58 -16.66 23.27
CA ASP A 264 12.49 -17.60 23.58
C ASP A 264 12.75 -18.95 22.93
N LYS A 265 13.20 -18.99 21.68
CA LYS A 265 13.60 -20.24 21.00
C LYS A 265 14.82 -20.92 21.63
N ALA A 266 15.75 -20.15 22.21
CA ALA A 266 16.90 -20.68 22.96
C ALA A 266 16.52 -21.16 24.38
N VAL A 267 15.48 -20.58 24.99
CA VAL A 267 14.90 -21.02 26.27
C VAL A 267 14.05 -22.29 26.06
N ASP A 268 13.30 -22.39 24.97
CA ASP A 268 12.57 -23.62 24.59
C ASP A 268 13.52 -24.77 24.25
N SER A 269 14.67 -24.50 23.60
CA SER A 269 15.70 -25.52 23.37
C SER A 269 16.45 -25.94 24.65
N GLY A 270 16.60 -25.03 25.62
CA GLY A 270 17.11 -25.35 26.96
C GLY A 270 16.12 -26.14 27.82
N THR A 271 14.82 -25.90 27.66
CA THR A 271 13.75 -26.58 28.43
C THR A 271 13.44 -27.97 27.85
N SER A 272 13.54 -28.15 26.53
CA SER A 272 13.48 -29.48 25.90
C SER A 272 14.73 -30.34 26.19
N ALA A 273 15.90 -29.74 26.42
CA ALA A 273 17.07 -30.44 26.94
C ALA A 273 16.94 -30.79 28.43
N GLY A 274 16.32 -29.92 29.25
CA GLY A 274 16.11 -30.16 30.69
C GLY A 274 15.00 -31.17 31.02
N ILE A 275 13.99 -31.34 30.16
CA ILE A 275 12.90 -32.31 30.36
C ILE A 275 13.30 -33.71 29.82
N ALA A 276 14.15 -33.78 28.78
CA ALA A 276 14.70 -35.05 28.31
C ALA A 276 15.73 -35.68 29.28
N ASP A 277 16.37 -34.88 30.14
CA ASP A 277 17.43 -35.33 31.05
C ASP A 277 16.93 -35.74 32.45
N VAL A 278 15.65 -35.51 32.77
CA VAL A 278 15.00 -36.01 34.01
C VAL A 278 14.33 -37.38 33.78
N GLY A 279 14.04 -37.75 32.54
CA GLY A 279 13.39 -39.03 32.19
C GLY A 279 14.32 -40.24 32.11
N ASN A 280 15.65 -40.07 32.05
CA ASN A 280 16.59 -41.17 31.75
C ASN A 280 17.76 -41.33 32.73
N LYS A 281 17.57 -40.99 34.02
CA LYS A 281 18.45 -41.49 35.10
C LYS A 281 17.96 -42.82 35.68
N ALA A 282 17.78 -43.80 34.80
CA ALA A 282 17.77 -45.21 35.17
C ALA A 282 18.36 -46.04 34.02
N ALA A 283 19.42 -46.79 34.34
CA ALA A 283 20.12 -47.80 33.54
C ALA A 283 21.23 -47.33 32.55
N ALA A 284 22.47 -47.51 33.01
CA ALA A 284 23.65 -48.07 32.34
C ALA A 284 24.16 -47.51 30.99
N GLY A 285 25.46 -47.15 30.99
CA GLY A 285 26.37 -47.35 29.85
C GLY A 285 26.79 -46.09 29.09
N ALA A 286 28.06 -45.68 29.28
CA ALA A 286 28.68 -44.52 28.66
C ALA A 286 28.86 -44.64 27.12
N LYS A 287 28.47 -43.60 26.39
CA LYS A 287 29.06 -43.18 25.09
C LYS A 287 28.83 -41.67 24.89
N PRO A 288 29.77 -40.89 24.32
CA PRO A 288 29.67 -39.43 24.31
C PRO A 288 28.68 -38.94 23.26
N ALA A 289 27.86 -37.95 23.64
CA ALA A 289 27.03 -37.15 22.74
C ALA A 289 27.92 -36.33 21.77
N PRO A 290 27.45 -36.02 20.54
CA PRO A 290 28.21 -35.21 19.60
C PRO A 290 28.53 -33.85 20.23
N PRO A 291 29.72 -33.28 19.99
CA PRO A 291 30.10 -32.03 20.61
C PRO A 291 29.11 -30.95 20.19
N PHE A 292 28.56 -30.25 21.18
CA PHE A 292 27.97 -28.94 20.96
C PHE A 292 29.02 -28.09 20.24
N ASP A 293 28.77 -27.78 18.97
CA ASP A 293 29.76 -27.18 18.07
C ASP A 293 29.95 -25.70 18.44
N VAL A 294 30.72 -25.48 19.51
CA VAL A 294 31.11 -24.16 20.00
C VAL A 294 31.81 -23.36 18.90
N GLY A 295 32.41 -24.00 17.89
CA GLY A 295 33.01 -23.30 16.75
C GLY A 295 31.98 -22.59 15.86
N LYS A 296 30.86 -23.26 15.53
CA LYS A 296 29.74 -22.64 14.79
C LYS A 296 29.06 -21.52 15.59
N PHE A 297 28.87 -21.72 16.89
CA PHE A 297 28.28 -20.69 17.76
C PHE A 297 29.25 -19.55 18.07
N ALA A 298 30.53 -19.83 18.33
CA ALA A 298 31.55 -18.81 18.54
C ALA A 298 31.80 -17.98 17.28
N GLY A 299 31.71 -18.57 16.08
CA GLY A 299 31.76 -17.79 14.83
C GLY A 299 30.59 -16.82 14.70
N ILE A 300 29.38 -17.23 15.08
CA ILE A 300 28.18 -16.39 15.08
C ILE A 300 28.25 -15.33 16.19
N PHE A 301 28.66 -15.69 17.40
CA PHE A 301 28.80 -14.76 18.53
C PHE A 301 29.98 -13.80 18.35
N ALA A 302 31.08 -14.24 17.73
CA ALA A 302 32.20 -13.37 17.37
C ALA A 302 31.80 -12.41 16.25
N ALA A 303 31.06 -12.86 15.23
CA ALA A 303 30.55 -11.96 14.18
C ALA A 303 29.56 -10.94 14.73
N ILE A 304 28.64 -11.34 15.61
CA ILE A 304 27.69 -10.44 16.29
C ILE A 304 28.44 -9.51 17.26
N GLY A 305 29.42 -10.02 18.00
CA GLY A 305 30.26 -9.26 18.92
C GLY A 305 31.16 -8.24 18.22
N LEU A 306 31.71 -8.59 17.06
CA LEU A 306 32.49 -7.69 16.22
C LEU A 306 31.59 -6.62 15.56
N ALA A 307 30.37 -6.98 15.15
CA ALA A 307 29.39 -6.04 14.61
C ALA A 307 28.88 -5.05 15.67
N LEU A 308 28.55 -5.53 16.87
CA LEU A 308 28.19 -4.68 18.01
C LEU A 308 29.38 -3.84 18.48
N GLY A 309 30.59 -4.40 18.46
CA GLY A 309 31.84 -3.68 18.75
C GLY A 309 32.10 -2.55 17.76
N ALA A 310 31.89 -2.80 16.45
CA ALA A 310 32.01 -1.79 15.40
C ALA A 310 30.95 -0.69 15.51
N ILE A 311 29.71 -1.03 15.89
CA ILE A 311 28.68 -0.03 16.21
C ILE A 311 29.08 0.77 17.45
N GLY A 312 29.62 0.11 18.48
CA GLY A 312 30.11 0.74 19.69
C GLY A 312 31.25 1.72 19.44
N THR A 313 32.23 1.35 18.60
CA THR A 313 33.33 2.24 18.21
C THR A 313 32.86 3.39 17.32
N ALA A 314 31.91 3.15 16.41
CA ALA A 314 31.31 4.21 15.60
C ALA A 314 30.53 5.22 16.46
N VAL A 315 29.73 4.74 17.43
CA VAL A 315 29.00 5.60 18.37
C VAL A 315 29.97 6.36 19.27
N ALA A 316 31.01 5.71 19.79
CA ALA A 316 32.05 6.36 20.59
C ALA A 316 32.81 7.43 19.79
N ALA A 317 33.12 7.18 18.52
CA ALA A 317 33.75 8.16 17.64
C ALA A 317 32.84 9.37 17.37
N ILE A 318 31.54 9.14 17.18
CA ILE A 318 30.54 10.22 17.02
C ILE A 318 30.42 11.04 18.30
N ILE A 319 30.34 10.40 19.47
CA ILE A 319 30.25 11.09 20.77
C ILE A 319 31.55 11.85 21.07
N GLY A 320 32.72 11.24 20.82
CA GLY A 320 34.02 11.87 20.99
C GLY A 320 34.21 13.08 20.07
N GLY A 321 33.81 12.95 18.79
CA GLY A 321 33.77 14.06 17.84
C GLY A 321 32.82 15.16 18.29
N PHE A 322 31.63 14.81 18.79
CA PHE A 322 30.65 15.75 19.33
C PHE A 322 31.18 16.52 20.56
N MET A 323 31.80 15.83 21.52
CA MET A 323 32.39 16.46 22.71
C MET A 323 33.61 17.34 22.41
N GLY A 324 34.25 17.16 21.24
CA GLY A 324 35.35 18.00 20.78
C GLY A 324 34.93 19.34 20.15
N LEU A 325 33.62 19.54 19.89
CA LEU A 325 33.12 20.78 19.30
C LEU A 325 32.91 21.88 20.34
N SER A 326 33.10 23.13 19.91
CA SER A 326 32.78 24.30 20.74
C SER A 326 31.26 24.37 20.99
N VAL A 327 30.84 24.87 22.15
CA VAL A 327 29.42 24.89 22.59
C VAL A 327 28.47 25.51 21.54
N TRP A 328 28.93 26.50 20.75
CA TRP A 328 28.13 27.10 19.68
C TRP A 328 28.02 26.24 18.41
N GLN A 329 28.98 25.35 18.15
CA GLN A 329 28.96 24.42 17.03
C GLN A 329 28.05 23.20 17.32
N MET A 330 27.74 22.93 18.58
CA MET A 330 26.91 21.79 19.00
C MET A 330 25.47 21.86 18.44
N PRO A 331 24.72 22.99 18.57
CA PRO A 331 23.42 23.13 17.91
C PRO A 331 23.49 23.02 16.38
N LEU A 332 24.55 23.55 15.77
CA LEU A 332 24.74 23.53 14.32
C LEU A 332 25.00 22.11 13.81
N ALA A 333 25.85 21.35 14.51
CA ALA A 333 26.13 19.94 14.23
C ALA A 333 24.86 19.09 14.38
N PHE A 334 24.07 19.31 15.43
CA PHE A 334 22.80 18.62 15.62
C PHE A 334 21.79 18.93 14.50
N GLY A 335 21.66 20.21 14.12
CA GLY A 335 20.83 20.63 12.99
C GLY A 335 21.31 20.02 11.66
N GLY A 336 22.63 19.95 11.45
CA GLY A 336 23.24 19.32 10.28
C GLY A 336 22.93 17.82 10.18
N ILE A 337 23.03 17.08 11.29
CA ILE A 337 22.66 15.66 11.33
C ILE A 337 21.18 15.46 11.00
N ILE A 338 20.29 16.25 11.61
CA ILE A 338 18.87 16.20 11.30
C ILE A 338 18.63 16.44 9.81
N LEU A 339 19.27 17.47 9.24
CA LEU A 339 19.13 17.83 7.83
C LEU A 339 19.67 16.74 6.91
N VAL A 340 20.79 16.09 7.22
CA VAL A 340 21.34 14.99 6.43
C VAL A 340 20.40 13.77 6.45
N ILE A 341 19.78 13.48 7.60
CA ILE A 341 18.84 12.36 7.73
C ILE A 341 17.49 12.66 7.06
N SER A 342 16.91 13.84 7.31
CA SER A 342 15.55 14.19 6.86
C SER A 342 15.49 14.89 5.51
N GLY A 343 16.53 15.63 5.13
CA GLY A 343 16.59 16.47 3.93
C GLY A 343 16.36 15.70 2.63
N PRO A 344 17.06 14.57 2.37
CA PRO A 344 16.82 13.77 1.18
C PRO A 344 15.36 13.28 1.06
N SER A 345 14.77 12.85 2.18
CA SER A 345 13.39 12.35 2.22
C SER A 345 12.38 13.47 1.95
N MET A 346 12.60 14.66 2.52
CA MET A 346 11.77 15.84 2.23
C MET A 346 11.88 16.29 0.78
N LEU A 347 13.08 16.27 0.20
CA LEU A 347 13.31 16.64 -1.20
C LEU A 347 12.59 15.67 -2.15
N ILE A 348 12.73 14.36 -1.91
CA ILE A 348 12.03 13.33 -2.71
C ILE A 348 10.51 13.49 -2.57
N ALA A 349 10.02 13.73 -1.35
CA ALA A 349 8.60 13.99 -1.13
C ALA A 349 8.15 15.23 -1.89
N PHE A 350 8.86 16.35 -1.78
CA PHE A 350 8.55 17.58 -2.50
C PHE A 350 8.48 17.38 -4.02
N LEU A 351 9.43 16.64 -4.61
CA LEU A 351 9.44 16.32 -6.04
C LEU A 351 8.26 15.42 -6.42
N LYS A 352 7.97 14.38 -5.63
CA LYS A 352 6.84 13.47 -5.88
C LYS A 352 5.50 14.20 -5.76
N LEU A 353 5.34 15.05 -4.74
CA LEU A 353 4.13 15.85 -4.50
C LEU A 353 3.85 16.82 -5.65
N ARG A 354 4.88 17.47 -6.22
CA ARG A 354 4.73 18.35 -7.39
C ARG A 354 4.44 17.60 -8.69
N GLN A 355 4.73 16.31 -8.73
CA GLN A 355 4.56 15.45 -9.89
C GLN A 355 3.34 14.51 -9.75
N ARG A 356 2.46 14.72 -8.76
CA ARG A 356 1.18 14.00 -8.64
C ARG A 356 0.32 14.25 -9.87
N ASN A 357 -0.20 13.18 -10.44
CA ASN A 357 -0.99 13.23 -11.67
C ASN A 357 -2.24 12.36 -11.53
N LEU A 358 -3.39 12.93 -11.85
CA LEU A 358 -4.67 12.23 -11.86
C LEU A 358 -4.80 11.27 -13.06
N GLY A 359 -4.13 11.55 -14.19
CA GLY A 359 -4.24 10.76 -15.43
C GLY A 359 -4.16 9.25 -15.21
N PRO A 360 -3.08 8.71 -14.61
CA PRO A 360 -2.95 7.28 -14.36
C PRO A 360 -4.04 6.67 -13.44
N ILE A 361 -4.70 7.48 -12.60
CA ILE A 361 -5.82 6.99 -11.78
C ILE A 361 -7.08 6.81 -12.65
N LEU A 362 -7.30 7.73 -13.61
CA LEU A 362 -8.45 7.64 -14.50
C LEU A 362 -8.22 6.63 -15.63
N ASP A 363 -7.02 6.59 -16.19
CA ASP A 363 -6.65 5.64 -17.25
C ASP A 363 -6.80 4.18 -16.77
N ALA A 364 -6.52 3.94 -15.49
CA ALA A 364 -6.72 2.65 -14.84
C ALA A 364 -8.21 2.25 -14.72
N ASN A 365 -9.14 3.20 -14.84
CA ASN A 365 -10.59 2.98 -14.90
C ASN A 365 -11.13 2.98 -16.35
N GLY A 366 -10.25 2.86 -17.35
CA GLY A 366 -10.63 2.82 -18.76
C GLY A 366 -10.93 4.19 -19.37
N TRP A 367 -10.57 5.28 -18.69
CA TRP A 367 -10.61 6.60 -19.29
C TRP A 367 -9.41 6.76 -20.24
N ALA A 368 -9.55 7.56 -21.29
CA ALA A 368 -8.45 7.85 -22.20
C ALA A 368 -8.01 9.31 -21.99
N VAL A 369 -7.30 9.58 -20.89
CA VAL A 369 -6.90 10.95 -20.54
C VAL A 369 -5.47 11.22 -20.99
N ASN A 370 -5.31 11.92 -22.11
CA ASN A 370 -3.98 12.26 -22.63
C ASN A 370 -3.33 13.47 -21.89
N THR A 371 -4.06 14.12 -20.98
CA THR A 371 -3.59 15.33 -20.30
C THR A 371 -2.91 15.00 -18.97
N LYS A 372 -1.81 15.71 -18.66
CA LYS A 372 -1.16 15.64 -17.36
C LYS A 372 -1.95 16.48 -16.35
N ALA A 373 -3.05 15.94 -15.85
CA ALA A 373 -3.88 16.55 -14.83
C ALA A 373 -3.16 16.57 -13.46
N ARG A 374 -2.32 17.59 -13.25
CA ARG A 374 -1.44 17.71 -12.08
C ARG A 374 -2.19 18.15 -10.83
N ILE A 375 -1.92 17.48 -9.72
CA ILE A 375 -2.40 17.87 -8.40
C ILE A 375 -1.26 18.57 -7.68
N ASN A 376 -1.33 19.89 -7.55
CA ASN A 376 -0.33 20.65 -6.78
C ASN A 376 -0.58 20.51 -5.26
N ILE A 377 0.34 21.00 -4.43
CA ILE A 377 0.25 20.88 -2.97
C ILE A 377 -1.00 21.60 -2.39
N PRO A 378 -1.27 22.89 -2.70
CA PRO A 378 -2.43 23.58 -2.12
C PRO A 378 -3.76 22.98 -2.57
N PHE A 379 -3.88 22.56 -3.83
CA PHE A 379 -5.06 21.86 -4.32
C PHE A 379 -5.18 20.45 -3.72
N GLY A 380 -4.05 19.75 -3.52
CA GLY A 380 -4.04 18.49 -2.78
C GLY A 380 -4.59 18.65 -1.37
N ALA A 381 -4.28 19.74 -0.68
CA ALA A 381 -4.81 20.01 0.66
C ALA A 381 -6.34 20.19 0.67
N THR A 382 -6.97 20.63 -0.43
CA THR A 382 -8.44 20.72 -0.50
C THR A 382 -9.12 19.38 -0.72
N LEU A 383 -8.42 18.39 -1.31
CA LEU A 383 -8.96 17.06 -1.60
C LEU A 383 -8.96 16.11 -0.38
N THR A 384 -8.22 16.44 0.68
CA THR A 384 -8.25 15.72 1.96
C THR A 384 -8.35 16.72 3.10
N LYS A 385 -9.54 16.84 3.70
CA LYS A 385 -9.74 17.69 4.88
C LYS A 385 -9.46 16.90 6.14
N MET A 386 -8.74 17.50 7.08
CA MET A 386 -8.51 16.91 8.40
C MET A 386 -9.59 17.37 9.38
N ALA A 387 -9.87 16.55 10.39
CA ALA A 387 -10.75 16.89 11.48
C ALA A 387 -10.17 18.07 12.27
N GLU A 388 -10.82 19.23 12.15
CA GLU A 388 -10.56 20.39 12.97
C GLU A 388 -11.66 20.54 14.02
N LEU A 389 -11.29 21.07 15.18
CA LEU A 389 -12.28 21.41 16.20
C LEU A 389 -13.13 22.57 15.70
N PRO A 390 -14.45 22.56 15.98
CA PRO A 390 -15.31 23.67 15.63
C PRO A 390 -14.83 24.97 16.30
N LYS A 391 -15.04 26.11 15.62
CA LYS A 391 -14.61 27.42 16.12
C LYS A 391 -15.23 27.68 17.50
N GLY A 392 -14.40 27.99 18.49
CA GLY A 392 -14.83 28.24 19.87
C GLY A 392 -14.85 27.00 20.78
N ALA A 393 -14.47 25.82 20.29
CA ALA A 393 -14.29 24.65 21.16
C ALA A 393 -12.96 24.72 21.91
N GLU A 394 -13.04 24.62 23.24
CA GLU A 394 -11.87 24.48 24.11
C GLU A 394 -11.56 23.01 24.38
N ARG A 395 -10.28 22.65 24.39
CA ARG A 395 -9.84 21.30 24.79
C ARG A 395 -9.75 21.26 26.31
N THR A 396 -10.54 20.41 26.95
CA THR A 396 -10.34 20.08 28.36
C THR A 396 -8.99 19.38 28.51
N LEU A 397 -8.03 20.06 29.14
CA LEU A 397 -6.69 19.53 29.42
C LEU A 397 -6.67 18.54 30.60
N VAL A 398 -7.80 18.39 31.29
CA VAL A 398 -7.99 17.45 32.40
C VAL A 398 -8.58 16.16 31.82
N ASP A 399 -7.71 15.21 31.54
CA ASP A 399 -8.08 13.85 31.18
C ASP A 399 -8.05 12.97 32.45
N PRO A 400 -9.21 12.47 32.95
CA PRO A 400 -9.29 11.62 34.13
C PRO A 400 -8.57 10.27 33.98
N PHE A 401 -8.33 9.83 32.75
CA PHE A 401 -7.72 8.54 32.40
C PHE A 401 -6.33 8.69 31.77
N ALA A 402 -5.76 9.90 31.73
CA ALA A 402 -4.42 10.09 31.21
C ALA A 402 -3.41 9.28 32.02
N GLU A 403 -2.68 8.40 31.34
CA GLU A 403 -1.54 7.72 31.95
C GLU A 403 -0.57 8.76 32.52
N LYS A 404 -0.21 8.59 33.80
CA LYS A 404 0.79 9.43 34.46
C LYS A 404 2.11 9.26 33.72
N LYS A 405 2.43 10.20 32.82
CA LYS A 405 3.67 10.16 32.02
C LYS A 405 4.85 9.98 32.98
N PRO A 406 5.67 8.91 32.83
CA PRO A 406 6.78 8.70 33.73
C PRO A 406 7.69 9.92 33.68
N HIS A 407 8.13 10.38 34.84
CA HIS A 407 9.02 11.53 34.97
C HIS A 407 10.43 11.26 34.45
N TRP A 408 10.63 10.32 33.52
CA TRP A 408 11.92 9.97 32.94
C TRP A 408 12.62 11.20 32.35
N LYS A 409 11.88 12.15 31.78
CA LYS A 409 12.44 13.43 31.32
C LYS A 409 13.04 14.26 32.46
N ARG A 410 12.45 14.22 33.66
CA ARG A 410 13.02 14.86 34.87
C ARG A 410 14.26 14.12 35.34
N TRP A 411 14.26 12.79 35.29
CA TRP A 411 15.44 11.98 35.63
C TRP A 411 16.59 12.18 34.64
N VAL A 412 16.31 12.20 33.35
CA VAL A 412 17.31 12.53 32.30
C VAL A 412 17.80 13.96 32.47
N PHE A 413 16.92 14.93 32.77
CA PHE A 413 17.33 16.30 33.08
C PHE A 413 18.23 16.36 34.32
N LEU A 414 17.89 15.65 35.40
CA LEU A 414 18.70 15.56 36.62
C LEU A 414 20.06 14.91 36.35
N LEU A 415 20.10 13.87 35.51
CA LEU A 415 21.33 13.19 35.13
C LEU A 415 22.22 14.10 34.27
N ILE A 416 21.64 14.81 33.31
CA ILE A 416 22.34 15.85 32.54
C ILE A 416 22.85 16.95 33.47
N LEU A 417 22.02 17.46 34.39
CA LEU A 417 22.40 18.47 35.37
C LEU A 417 23.57 18.01 36.24
N LEU A 418 23.53 16.78 36.75
CA LEU A 418 24.61 16.18 37.54
C LEU A 418 25.90 16.00 36.73
N THR A 419 25.80 15.57 35.47
CA THR A 419 26.98 15.46 34.60
C THR A 419 27.58 16.84 34.28
N VAL A 420 26.76 17.86 34.05
CA VAL A 420 27.22 19.24 33.84
C VAL A 420 27.86 19.82 35.11
N LEU A 421 27.26 19.59 36.28
CA LEU A 421 27.82 20.00 37.57
C LEU A 421 29.14 19.27 37.89
N GLY A 422 29.21 17.96 37.64
CA GLY A 422 30.43 17.19 37.78
C GLY A 422 31.53 17.66 36.82
N PHE A 423 31.17 18.05 35.60
CA PHE A 423 32.12 18.61 34.63
C PHE A 423 32.58 20.02 35.02
N ALA A 424 31.67 20.86 35.53
CA ALA A 424 31.97 22.20 36.04
C ALA A 424 32.83 22.16 37.32
N TRP A 425 32.68 21.11 38.14
CA TRP A 425 33.54 20.81 39.28
C TRP A 425 34.94 20.42 38.84
N ASN A 426 35.06 19.47 37.90
CA ASN A 426 36.35 18.99 37.38
C ASN A 426 37.15 20.09 36.66
N LYS A 427 36.46 21.02 35.97
CA LYS A 427 37.09 22.19 35.33
C LYS A 427 37.30 23.41 36.25
N GLY A 428 36.96 23.31 37.55
CA GLY A 428 37.21 24.37 38.54
C GLY A 428 36.32 25.62 38.42
N TYR A 429 35.30 25.61 37.57
CA TYR A 429 34.37 26.74 37.41
C TYR A 429 33.57 27.03 38.69
N ILE A 430 33.26 25.99 39.47
CA ILE A 430 32.53 26.13 40.74
C ILE A 430 33.39 26.86 41.79
N GLN A 431 34.70 26.63 41.80
CA GLN A 431 35.65 27.33 42.69
C GLN A 431 35.85 28.79 42.31
N GLN A 432 35.86 29.10 41.00
CA GLN A 432 35.91 30.49 40.53
C GLN A 432 34.62 31.26 40.84
N ILE A 433 33.47 30.61 40.73
CA ILE A 433 32.16 31.20 41.08
C ILE A 433 32.07 31.40 42.59
N SER A 434 32.49 30.43 43.40
CA SER A 434 32.50 30.57 44.86
C SER A 434 33.43 31.70 45.29
N GLN A 435 34.64 31.82 44.75
CA GLN A 435 35.56 32.92 45.03
C GLN A 435 34.97 34.29 44.65
N LYS A 436 34.27 34.41 43.52
CA LYS A 436 33.58 35.66 43.11
C LYS A 436 32.41 36.02 44.03
N ILE A 437 31.68 35.02 44.53
CA ILE A 437 30.58 35.23 45.48
C ILE A 437 31.15 35.63 46.85
N THR A 438 32.18 34.94 47.34
CA THR A 438 32.87 35.29 48.59
C THR A 438 33.50 36.68 48.51
N ALA A 439 34.08 37.07 47.37
CA ALA A 439 34.60 38.42 47.15
C ALA A 439 33.49 39.50 47.13
N ARG A 440 32.30 39.19 46.62
CA ARG A 440 31.14 40.11 46.69
C ARG A 440 30.59 40.26 48.12
N ILE A 441 30.59 39.19 48.89
CA ILE A 441 30.14 39.19 50.29
C ILE A 441 31.18 39.89 51.19
N ALA A 442 32.47 39.70 50.93
CA ALA A 442 33.55 40.41 51.60
C ALA A 442 33.60 41.91 51.23
N GLY A 443 33.28 42.27 49.98
CA GLY A 443 33.16 43.67 49.56
C GLY A 443 31.95 44.41 50.15
N GLN A 444 30.92 43.70 50.63
CA GLN A 444 29.81 44.31 51.35
C GLN A 444 30.07 44.49 52.85
N THR A 445 31.06 43.81 53.42
CA THR A 445 31.44 43.95 54.85
C THR A 445 32.44 45.08 55.11
N SER A 446 33.07 45.66 54.07
CA SER A 446 34.00 46.81 54.23
C SER A 446 33.34 48.19 54.12
N ASN A 447 32.02 48.29 53.89
CA ASN A 447 31.29 49.56 53.82
C ASN A 447 30.60 49.95 55.14
N GLY A 448 30.94 49.28 56.25
CA GLY A 448 30.36 49.51 57.57
C GLY A 448 31.31 50.15 58.57
N GLN A 449 31.95 51.30 58.26
CA GLN A 449 32.58 52.16 59.27
C GLN A 449 32.39 53.65 58.95
N THR A 450 31.47 54.27 59.70
CA THR A 450 31.50 55.64 60.25
C THR A 450 31.82 56.83 59.32
N GLN A 451 30.77 57.49 58.83
CA GLN A 451 30.76 58.95 58.63
C GLN A 451 30.52 59.64 59.98
N PRO A 452 31.34 60.60 60.43
CA PRO A 452 30.99 61.52 61.51
C PRO A 452 30.03 62.60 61.02
N ALA A 453 29.10 62.98 61.89
CA ALA A 453 28.04 63.95 61.72
C ALA A 453 28.54 65.41 61.54
N PRO A 454 27.73 66.30 60.93
CA PRO A 454 28.02 67.74 60.87
C PRO A 454 27.63 68.43 62.19
N GLU A 455 28.52 69.27 62.72
CA GLU A 455 28.27 70.14 63.87
C GLU A 455 27.86 71.57 63.44
N PRO A 456 27.23 72.35 64.35
CA PRO A 456 26.09 73.20 64.02
C PRO A 456 26.42 74.68 63.75
N SER A 457 25.55 75.30 62.98
CA SER A 457 25.51 76.74 62.67
C SER A 457 25.29 77.59 63.93
N GLN A 458 26.17 78.56 64.17
CA GLN A 458 25.95 79.63 65.14
C GLN A 458 25.33 80.87 64.49
N GLU A 459 24.25 81.30 65.12
CA GLU A 459 23.53 82.57 65.01
C GLU A 459 24.41 83.83 64.96
N GLN A 460 24.08 84.74 64.04
CA GLN A 460 24.39 86.18 64.15
C GLN A 460 23.12 87.00 63.96
N LYS A 461 22.56 87.38 65.12
CA LYS A 461 21.83 88.59 65.57
C LYS A 461 20.91 89.39 64.59
N PRO A 462 19.70 89.81 65.05
CA PRO A 462 18.73 90.58 64.25
C PRO A 462 18.77 92.11 64.47
N GLU A 463 18.31 92.89 63.47
CA GLU A 463 17.43 94.10 63.50
C GLU A 463 17.64 95.00 62.25
N PRO A 464 16.71 95.92 61.89
CA PRO A 464 15.25 95.85 61.91
C PRO A 464 14.63 96.27 60.55
N ALA A 465 13.30 96.20 60.47
CA ALA A 465 12.48 96.55 59.32
C ALA A 465 12.50 98.06 58.96
N ALA A 466 12.41 98.37 57.66
CA ALA A 466 11.80 99.61 57.17
C ALA A 466 11.29 99.46 55.72
N LYS A 467 9.96 99.51 55.61
CA LYS A 467 9.09 99.90 54.47
C LYS A 467 9.27 99.29 53.08
#